data_AF-A0A212DDM8-F1
#
_entry.id   AF-A0A212DDM8-F1
#
_cell.length_a   1.000
_cell.length_b   1.000
_cell.length_c   1.000
_cell.angle_alpha   90.00
_cell.angle_beta   90.00
_cell.angle_gamma   90.00
#
_symmetry.space_group_name_H-M   'P 1'
#
loop_
_entity.id
_entity.type
_entity.pdbx_description
1 polymer ?
#
loop_
_entity_poly.entity_id
_entity_poly.type
_entity_poly.pdbx_seq_one_letter_code
_entity_poly.pdbx_strand_id
1 'polypeptide(L)'
;MSYRTGNQIITLSEAVCRSDLCNKPNPESPGDERHVRGCGILPGCPGPTGFHNNHTFHFLQCCNTTKCNVGPVLELQNLPPNGLQCYSCEGNSTHECSSEETFLIDCRSPMNQCLEATGTKGLRSPSYTIRGCAAPLWCQSLHVAEAFDLTHVNVSCCTGNGCNHPARDTQPRKGGAPQTSPAHLSFFVSLLLTARLWGATLLCT
;
A
#
# COMPACT_ATOMS: atom_id res chain seq x y z
N MET A 1 15.90 -13.70 13.00
CA MET A 1 16.43 -14.50 11.88
C MET A 1 17.81 -15.01 12.25
N SER A 2 18.14 -16.26 11.94
CA SER A 2 19.48 -16.83 12.12
C SER A 2 19.93 -17.53 10.86
N TYR A 3 21.18 -17.29 10.43
CA TYR A 3 21.77 -17.87 9.22
C TYR A 3 23.25 -18.20 9.44
N ARG A 4 23.87 -18.89 8.47
CA ARG A 4 25.28 -19.27 8.53
C ARG A 4 26.09 -18.49 7.50
N THR A 5 27.25 -17.99 7.92
CA THR A 5 28.30 -17.49 7.04
C THR A 5 29.61 -18.23 7.36
N GLY A 6 30.11 -19.03 6.43
CA GLY A 6 31.20 -19.98 6.69
C GLY A 6 30.90 -20.92 7.87
N ASN A 7 31.75 -20.89 8.90
CA ASN A 7 31.60 -21.69 10.13
C ASN A 7 30.87 -20.92 11.26
N GLN A 8 30.44 -19.69 11.02
CA GLN A 8 29.78 -18.86 12.03
C GLN A 8 28.26 -18.87 11.84
N ILE A 9 27.53 -18.79 12.95
CA ILE A 9 26.09 -18.57 12.96
C ILE A 9 25.84 -17.12 13.35
N ILE A 10 25.18 -16.37 12.48
CA ILE A 10 24.75 -14.99 12.74
C ILE A 10 23.28 -15.04 13.14
N THR A 11 22.92 -14.33 14.21
CA THR A 11 21.52 -14.17 14.65
C THR A 11 21.18 -12.70 14.73
N LEU A 12 20.18 -12.30 13.93
CA LEU A 12 19.57 -10.98 13.92
C LEU A 12 18.23 -11.07 14.65
N SER A 13 18.03 -10.24 15.67
CA SER A 13 16.75 -10.12 16.37
C SER A 13 16.40 -8.66 16.51
N GLU A 14 15.26 -8.28 15.94
CA GLU A 14 14.65 -6.99 16.21
C GLU A 14 13.48 -7.20 17.17
N ALA A 15 13.47 -6.44 18.26
CA ALA A 15 12.38 -6.38 19.21
C ALA A 15 11.94 -4.93 19.31
N VAL A 16 10.71 -4.64 18.88
CA VAL A 16 10.10 -3.32 19.00
C VAL A 16 9.10 -3.38 20.14
N CYS A 17 9.17 -2.42 21.05
CA CYS A 17 8.27 -2.33 22.19
C CYS A 17 7.80 -0.88 22.38
N ARG A 18 6.59 -0.73 22.92
CA ARG A 18 5.82 0.52 22.89
C ARG A 18 6.10 1.45 24.08
N SER A 19 6.79 0.96 25.11
CA SER A 19 7.02 1.67 26.37
C SER A 19 8.39 2.33 26.41
N ASP A 20 8.53 3.40 27.21
CA ASP A 20 9.82 4.07 27.38
C ASP A 20 10.91 3.11 27.89
N LEU A 21 12.10 3.20 27.27
CA LEU A 21 13.33 2.49 27.68
C LEU A 21 13.29 0.95 27.66
N CYS A 22 12.33 0.35 26.96
CA CYS A 22 12.25 -1.12 26.89
C CYS A 22 13.34 -1.77 26.02
N ASN A 23 14.04 -0.99 25.19
CA ASN A 23 15.07 -1.44 24.25
C ASN A 23 16.50 -1.01 24.65
N LYS A 24 16.96 -1.40 25.84
CA LYS A 24 18.35 -1.13 26.27
C LYS A 24 19.33 -1.93 25.39
N PRO A 25 20.33 -1.31 24.73
CA PRO A 25 21.07 -1.94 23.64
C PRO A 25 22.16 -2.93 24.11
N ASN A 26 22.45 -3.91 23.25
CA ASN A 26 23.75 -4.58 23.16
C ASN A 26 24.28 -4.33 21.72
N PRO A 27 25.48 -3.76 21.52
CA PRO A 27 25.93 -3.35 20.21
C PRO A 27 26.70 -4.48 19.53
N GLU A 28 26.18 -4.94 18.39
CA GLU A 28 26.96 -5.42 17.24
C GLU A 28 25.96 -5.83 16.14
N SER A 29 25.90 -5.04 15.06
CA SER A 29 25.13 -5.36 13.86
C SER A 29 26.10 -5.63 12.72
N PRO A 30 26.12 -6.85 12.13
CA PRO A 30 26.89 -7.12 10.92
C PRO A 30 26.24 -6.45 9.70
N GLY A 31 27.07 -6.06 8.74
CA GLY A 31 26.66 -5.37 7.51
C GLY A 31 25.68 -6.16 6.63
N ASP A 32 25.00 -5.41 5.77
CA ASP A 32 23.87 -5.82 4.95
C ASP A 32 24.27 -6.86 3.87
N GLU A 33 23.99 -8.13 4.10
CA GLU A 33 24.09 -9.20 3.10
C GLU A 33 22.84 -9.16 2.19
N ARG A 34 23.02 -8.93 0.88
CA ARG A 34 21.91 -8.81 -0.09
C ARG A 34 21.01 -10.05 -0.20
N HIS A 35 21.49 -11.22 0.23
CA HIS A 35 20.74 -12.46 0.22
C HIS A 35 21.04 -13.27 1.48
N VAL A 36 20.01 -13.47 2.32
CA VAL A 36 20.15 -14.20 3.56
C VAL A 36 19.17 -15.38 3.57
N ARG A 37 19.65 -16.55 4.00
CA ARG A 37 18.82 -17.75 4.17
C ARG A 37 19.08 -18.41 5.51
N GLY A 38 18.00 -18.77 6.19
CA GLY A 38 18.12 -19.47 7.45
C GLY A 38 16.77 -19.67 8.11
N CYS A 39 16.75 -19.59 9.43
CA CYS A 39 15.56 -19.79 10.25
C CYS A 39 15.07 -18.45 10.79
N GLY A 40 13.76 -18.26 10.88
CA GLY A 40 13.17 -17.05 11.41
C GLY A 40 11.67 -17.17 11.56
N ILE A 41 11.12 -16.30 12.39
CA ILE A 41 9.68 -16.11 12.53
C ILE A 41 9.44 -14.66 12.13
N LEU A 42 8.71 -14.47 11.03
CA LEU A 42 8.43 -13.17 10.46
C LEU A 42 6.91 -13.01 10.28
N PRO A 43 6.38 -11.79 10.38
CA PRO A 43 4.96 -11.54 10.13
C PRO A 43 4.61 -11.94 8.68
N GLY A 44 3.44 -12.55 8.49
CA GLY A 44 2.99 -12.98 7.17
C GLY A 44 3.52 -14.34 6.68
N CYS A 45 4.20 -15.11 7.53
CA CYS A 45 4.59 -16.48 7.24
C CYS A 45 3.48 -17.51 7.52
N PRO A 46 3.36 -18.60 6.74
CA PRO A 46 4.20 -18.98 5.59
C PRO A 46 3.76 -18.31 4.27
N GLY A 47 4.66 -18.26 3.29
CA GLY A 47 4.39 -17.74 1.95
C GLY A 47 5.42 -16.72 1.46
N PRO A 48 5.33 -16.31 0.18
CA PRO A 48 6.15 -15.23 -0.36
C PRO A 48 5.46 -13.87 -0.16
N THR A 49 6.26 -12.86 0.15
CA THR A 49 5.88 -11.45 0.07
C THR A 49 7.05 -10.67 -0.54
N GLY A 50 6.76 -9.53 -1.15
CA GLY A 50 7.81 -8.74 -1.77
C GLY A 50 7.31 -7.43 -2.34
N PHE A 51 8.27 -6.63 -2.76
CA PHE A 51 8.07 -5.39 -3.49
C PHE A 51 9.14 -5.27 -4.56
N HIS A 52 8.77 -4.73 -5.71
CA HIS A 52 9.74 -4.28 -6.69
C HIS A 52 9.30 -2.99 -7.37
N ASN A 53 10.28 -2.15 -7.63
CA ASN A 53 10.17 -1.04 -8.57
C ASN A 53 11.34 -1.11 -9.56
N ASN A 54 11.60 -0.04 -10.30
CA ASN A 54 12.70 -0.02 -11.27
C ASN A 54 14.11 -0.10 -10.63
N HIS A 55 14.24 0.29 -9.36
CA HIS A 55 15.55 0.43 -8.69
C HIS A 55 15.79 -0.67 -7.67
N THR A 56 14.72 -1.19 -7.07
CA THR A 56 14.77 -1.92 -5.81
C THR A 56 13.89 -3.16 -5.89
N PHE A 57 14.41 -4.28 -5.38
CA PHE A 57 13.67 -5.54 -5.25
C PHE A 57 13.90 -6.11 -3.85
N HIS A 58 12.82 -6.22 -3.08
CA HIS A 58 12.81 -6.91 -1.80
C HIS A 58 11.89 -8.13 -1.90
N PHE A 59 12.38 -9.26 -1.41
CA PHE A 59 11.62 -10.50 -1.42
C PHE A 59 11.88 -11.30 -0.17
N LEU A 60 10.80 -11.74 0.46
CA LEU A 60 10.82 -12.61 1.61
C LEU A 60 10.02 -13.86 1.29
N GLN A 61 10.60 -15.02 1.57
CA GLN A 61 9.91 -16.30 1.47
C GLN A 61 10.19 -17.14 2.70
N CYS A 62 9.11 -17.62 3.31
CA CYS A 62 9.16 -18.49 4.47
C CYS A 62 8.25 -19.69 4.30
N CYS A 63 8.65 -20.77 4.95
CA CYS A 63 8.04 -22.08 4.81
C CYS A 63 8.28 -22.90 6.10
N ASN A 64 7.44 -23.91 6.33
CA ASN A 64 7.37 -24.64 7.60
C ASN A 64 7.71 -26.14 7.48
N THR A 65 8.29 -26.56 6.36
CA THR A 65 8.71 -27.94 6.12
C THR A 65 10.24 -28.05 6.06
N THR A 66 10.75 -29.25 6.27
CA THR A 66 12.19 -29.49 6.33
C THR A 66 12.89 -29.07 5.04
N LYS A 67 13.89 -28.18 5.14
CA LYS A 67 14.74 -27.72 4.00
C LYS A 67 13.93 -27.14 2.82
N CYS A 68 12.80 -26.52 3.11
CA CYS A 68 11.92 -25.94 2.09
C CYS A 68 12.46 -24.69 1.38
N ASN A 69 13.50 -24.04 1.93
CA ASN A 69 14.16 -22.85 1.39
C ASN A 69 15.44 -23.17 0.59
N VAL A 70 15.60 -24.41 0.12
CA VAL A 70 16.68 -24.84 -0.79
C VAL A 70 16.35 -24.41 -2.22
N GLY A 71 17.38 -24.19 -3.05
CA GLY A 71 17.23 -23.82 -4.46
C GLY A 71 18.16 -22.68 -4.88
N PRO A 72 18.10 -22.21 -6.13
CA PRO A 72 18.84 -21.02 -6.55
C PRO A 72 18.31 -19.76 -5.84
N VAL A 73 19.14 -18.72 -5.76
CA VAL A 73 18.70 -17.40 -5.29
C VAL A 73 17.60 -16.89 -6.22
N LEU A 74 16.52 -16.36 -5.65
CA LEU A 74 15.44 -15.81 -6.43
C LEU A 74 15.81 -14.40 -6.87
N GLU A 75 15.74 -14.16 -8.16
CA GLU A 75 15.96 -12.85 -8.77
C GLU A 75 14.68 -12.39 -9.45
N LEU A 76 14.46 -11.08 -9.50
CA LEU A 76 13.25 -10.48 -10.08
C LEU A 76 12.99 -10.97 -11.51
N GLN A 77 14.04 -11.12 -12.33
CA GLN A 77 13.95 -11.59 -13.72
C GLN A 77 13.36 -13.00 -13.86
N ASN A 78 13.52 -13.84 -12.84
CA ASN A 78 13.02 -15.22 -12.81
C ASN A 78 11.54 -15.29 -12.40
N LEU A 79 10.95 -14.17 -11.97
CA LEU A 79 9.53 -14.09 -11.64
C LEU A 79 8.69 -13.79 -12.88
N PRO A 80 7.60 -14.54 -13.15
CA PRO A 80 6.79 -14.34 -14.33
C PRO A 80 6.02 -13.01 -14.25
N PRO A 81 5.94 -12.24 -15.34
CA PRO A 81 5.04 -11.10 -15.44
C PRO A 81 3.60 -11.51 -15.14
N ASN A 82 2.83 -10.65 -14.46
CA ASN A 82 1.44 -10.91 -14.10
C ASN A 82 0.42 -10.06 -14.89
N GLY A 83 0.91 -9.21 -15.81
CA GLY A 83 0.08 -8.35 -16.67
C GLY A 83 -0.39 -7.06 -16.00
N LEU A 84 -0.09 -6.83 -14.72
CA LEU A 84 -0.33 -5.55 -14.05
C LEU A 84 0.83 -4.59 -14.36
N GLN A 85 0.52 -3.33 -14.61
CA GLN A 85 1.50 -2.26 -14.73
C GLN A 85 1.28 -1.22 -13.65
N CYS A 86 2.35 -0.79 -12.98
CA CYS A 86 2.28 0.20 -11.90
C CYS A 86 3.32 1.30 -12.12
N TYR A 87 3.05 2.49 -11.59
CA TYR A 87 4.04 3.55 -11.57
C TYR A 87 5.17 3.23 -10.61
N SER A 88 6.38 3.60 -11.00
CA SER A 88 7.63 3.35 -10.30
C SER A 88 8.36 4.66 -10.08
N CYS A 89 8.77 4.91 -8.83
CA CYS A 89 9.68 5.97 -8.46
C CYS A 89 10.20 5.70 -7.05
N GLU A 90 11.30 6.34 -6.68
CA GLU A 90 11.83 6.37 -5.34
C GLU A 90 12.54 7.70 -5.14
N GLY A 91 12.14 8.49 -4.13
CA GLY A 91 12.70 9.82 -3.95
C GLY A 91 11.75 10.82 -3.33
N ASN A 92 11.96 12.11 -3.58
CA ASN A 92 11.07 13.16 -3.08
C ASN A 92 9.75 13.21 -3.89
N SER A 93 8.61 13.52 -3.26
CA SER A 93 7.34 13.70 -3.98
C SER A 93 7.38 14.81 -5.04
N THR A 94 8.17 15.86 -4.85
CA THR A 94 8.27 16.99 -5.79
C THR A 94 9.37 16.83 -6.83
N HIS A 95 10.35 15.96 -6.57
CA HIS A 95 11.51 15.69 -7.42
C HIS A 95 11.84 14.20 -7.33
N GLU A 96 12.03 13.50 -8.44
CA GLU A 96 12.18 12.05 -8.61
C GLU A 96 10.85 11.27 -8.61
N CYS A 97 9.94 11.55 -7.68
CA CYS A 97 8.58 10.99 -7.67
C CYS A 97 7.51 11.96 -8.21
N SER A 98 7.92 13.00 -8.94
CA SER A 98 7.02 13.92 -9.62
C SER A 98 6.31 13.23 -10.79
N SER A 99 5.16 13.77 -11.23
CA SER A 99 4.38 13.21 -12.34
C SER A 99 5.14 13.09 -13.66
N GLU A 100 6.19 13.87 -13.86
CA GLU A 100 7.01 13.86 -15.07
C GLU A 100 8.14 12.82 -15.03
N GLU A 101 8.55 12.40 -13.83
CA GLU A 101 9.70 11.50 -13.62
C GLU A 101 9.27 10.06 -13.31
N THR A 102 8.03 9.86 -12.86
CA THR A 102 7.45 8.53 -12.67
C THR A 102 7.05 7.88 -13.99
N PHE A 103 7.39 6.60 -14.15
CA PHE A 103 7.07 5.79 -15.34
C PHE A 103 6.45 4.45 -14.94
N LEU A 104 5.78 3.80 -15.90
CA LEU A 104 5.17 2.50 -15.69
C LEU A 104 6.21 1.37 -15.80
N ILE A 105 6.06 0.37 -14.94
CA ILE A 105 6.82 -0.89 -14.98
C ILE A 105 5.86 -2.09 -15.02
N ASP A 106 6.32 -3.19 -15.60
CA ASP A 106 5.60 -4.47 -15.60
C ASP A 106 5.77 -5.19 -14.26
N CYS A 107 4.66 -5.48 -13.59
CA CYS A 107 4.67 -6.22 -12.35
C CYS A 107 4.92 -7.71 -12.58
N ARG A 108 5.62 -8.31 -11.61
CA ARG A 108 5.98 -9.73 -11.61
C ARG A 108 5.38 -10.42 -10.39
N SER A 109 5.00 -11.68 -10.55
CA SER A 109 4.37 -12.45 -9.48
C SER A 109 5.33 -12.64 -8.30
N PRO A 110 4.88 -12.57 -7.04
CA PRO A 110 3.51 -12.43 -6.54
C PRO A 110 3.05 -10.96 -6.36
N MET A 111 3.81 -9.99 -6.86
CA MET A 111 3.59 -8.56 -6.62
C MET A 111 2.49 -8.01 -7.54
N ASN A 112 1.25 -8.24 -7.16
CA ASN A 112 0.04 -8.00 -7.97
C ASN A 112 -0.82 -6.83 -7.47
N GLN A 113 -0.25 -5.92 -6.67
CA GLN A 113 -0.85 -4.64 -6.32
C GLN A 113 0.08 -3.50 -6.68
N CYS A 114 -0.47 -2.34 -7.05
CA CYS A 114 0.32 -1.13 -7.11
C CYS A 114 0.40 -0.52 -5.72
N LEU A 115 1.60 -0.16 -5.30
CA LEU A 115 1.89 0.44 -4.01
C LEU A 115 2.34 1.89 -4.19
N GLU A 116 1.93 2.71 -3.22
CA GLU A 116 2.48 4.01 -2.92
C GLU A 116 2.76 4.04 -1.41
N ALA A 117 3.98 4.42 -1.05
CA ALA A 117 4.33 4.69 0.33
C ALA A 117 4.95 6.07 0.46
N THR A 118 4.58 6.77 1.53
CA THR A 118 5.20 8.03 1.93
C THR A 118 5.72 7.91 3.36
N GLY A 119 6.85 8.51 3.65
CA GLY A 119 7.47 8.48 4.97
C GLY A 119 8.59 9.48 5.11
N THR A 120 9.36 9.35 6.18
CA THR A 120 10.53 10.21 6.46
C THR A 120 11.78 9.34 6.58
N LYS A 121 12.81 9.67 5.79
CA LYS A 121 14.08 8.93 5.72
C LYS A 121 15.16 9.65 6.52
N GLY A 122 15.46 9.17 7.73
CA GLY A 122 16.41 9.79 8.65
C GLY A 122 15.95 11.13 9.27
N LEU A 123 16.85 11.78 10.04
CA LEU A 123 16.55 12.97 10.85
C LEU A 123 16.49 14.30 10.07
N ARG A 124 16.94 14.34 8.80
CA ARG A 124 17.18 15.60 8.06
C ARG A 124 16.56 15.66 6.66
N SER A 125 15.86 14.62 6.21
CA SER A 125 15.34 14.54 4.84
C SER A 125 13.89 14.97 4.72
N PRO A 126 13.49 15.56 3.58
CA PRO A 126 12.10 15.79 3.21
C PRO A 126 11.32 14.46 3.06
N SER A 127 9.99 14.58 2.94
CA SER A 127 9.10 13.44 2.65
C SER A 127 9.65 12.57 1.52
N TYR A 128 9.80 11.28 1.81
CA TYR A 128 10.25 10.27 0.87
C TYR A 128 9.04 9.49 0.36
N THR A 129 8.96 9.31 -0.94
CA THR A 129 7.89 8.62 -1.65
C THR A 129 8.48 7.45 -2.42
N ILE A 130 7.78 6.32 -2.38
CA ILE A 130 8.13 5.13 -3.13
C ILE A 130 6.87 4.63 -3.83
N ARG A 131 7.00 4.32 -5.12
CA ARG A 131 5.95 3.69 -5.92
C ARG A 131 6.51 2.43 -6.59
N GLY A 132 5.68 1.41 -6.72
CA GLY A 132 6.05 0.16 -7.38
C GLY A 132 4.98 -0.92 -7.28
N CYS A 133 5.37 -2.16 -7.53
CA CYS A 133 4.51 -3.33 -7.41
C CYS A 133 4.76 -4.03 -6.07
N ALA A 134 3.70 -4.44 -5.39
CA ALA A 134 3.77 -5.09 -4.08
C ALA A 134 2.91 -6.36 -4.02
N ALA A 135 3.36 -7.33 -3.22
CA ALA A 135 2.49 -8.42 -2.78
C ALA A 135 1.50 -7.90 -1.73
N PRO A 136 0.30 -8.50 -1.57
CA PRO A 136 -0.70 -8.01 -0.62
C PRO A 136 -0.20 -7.87 0.82
N LEU A 137 0.66 -8.78 1.28
CA LEU A 137 1.26 -8.74 2.63
C LEU A 137 2.28 -7.60 2.79
N TRP A 138 2.91 -7.17 1.70
CA TRP A 138 3.88 -6.07 1.71
C TRP A 138 3.22 -4.70 1.88
N CYS A 139 1.91 -4.59 1.61
CA CYS A 139 1.14 -3.37 1.85
C CYS A 139 0.98 -3.02 3.34
N GLN A 140 1.51 -3.84 4.26
CA GLN A 140 1.60 -3.53 5.68
C GLN A 140 2.76 -2.56 5.95
N SER A 141 2.52 -1.51 6.74
CA SER A 141 3.52 -0.45 7.00
C SER A 141 4.86 -0.95 7.53
N LEU A 142 4.88 -2.06 8.27
CA LEU A 142 6.12 -2.59 8.88
C LEU A 142 7.13 -3.04 7.82
N HIS A 143 6.73 -3.83 6.83
CA HIS A 143 7.63 -4.31 5.77
C HIS A 143 8.22 -3.14 4.96
N VAL A 144 7.42 -2.11 4.70
CA VAL A 144 7.88 -0.91 3.98
C VAL A 144 8.83 -0.08 4.84
N ALA A 145 8.51 0.10 6.12
CA ALA A 145 9.34 0.85 7.06
C ALA A 145 10.73 0.23 7.21
N GLU A 146 10.80 -1.08 7.41
CA GLU A 146 12.06 -1.83 7.57
C GLU A 146 12.87 -1.86 6.26
N ALA A 147 12.22 -2.10 5.11
CA ALA A 147 12.95 -2.24 3.84
C ALA A 147 13.57 -0.93 3.33
N PHE A 148 13.00 0.22 3.71
CA PHE A 148 13.40 1.54 3.19
C PHE A 148 13.90 2.51 4.28
N ASP A 149 14.07 2.04 5.52
CA ASP A 149 14.47 2.83 6.68
C ASP A 149 13.58 4.07 6.90
N LEU A 150 12.27 3.89 6.79
CA LEU A 150 11.30 4.98 6.88
C LEU A 150 10.59 5.02 8.24
N THR A 151 10.38 6.24 8.75
CA THR A 151 9.50 6.49 9.89
C THR A 151 8.24 7.25 9.46
N HIS A 152 7.16 7.17 10.27
CA HIS A 152 5.86 7.79 9.98
C HIS A 152 5.26 7.35 8.63
N VAL A 153 5.36 6.05 8.34
CA VAL A 153 4.99 5.49 7.03
C VAL A 153 3.48 5.46 6.83
N ASN A 154 3.03 6.01 5.72
CA ASN A 154 1.68 5.84 5.20
C ASN A 154 1.74 5.03 3.89
N VAL A 155 1.05 3.90 3.87
CA VAL A 155 1.03 2.98 2.73
C VAL A 155 -0.36 2.95 2.11
N SER A 156 -0.42 3.05 0.78
CA SER A 156 -1.60 2.81 -0.01
C SER A 156 -1.31 1.73 -1.03
N CYS A 157 -2.25 0.79 -1.18
CA CYS A 157 -2.22 -0.20 -2.24
C CYS A 157 -3.54 -0.23 -2.98
N CYS A 158 -3.46 -0.50 -4.28
CA CYS A 158 -4.61 -0.60 -5.15
C CYS A 158 -4.41 -1.68 -6.22
N THR A 159 -5.52 -2.14 -6.79
CA THR A 159 -5.54 -3.08 -7.92
C THR A 159 -5.95 -2.35 -9.19
N GLY A 160 -5.36 -2.75 -10.31
CA GLY A 160 -5.60 -2.15 -11.63
C GLY A 160 -4.41 -1.35 -12.15
N ASN A 161 -4.29 -1.31 -13.48
CA ASN A 161 -3.13 -0.69 -14.13
C ASN A 161 -3.00 0.79 -13.79
N GLY A 162 -1.80 1.20 -13.38
CA GLY A 162 -1.43 2.59 -13.11
C GLY A 162 -2.23 3.26 -11.99
N CYS A 163 -2.90 2.49 -11.12
CA CYS A 163 -3.80 3.06 -10.11
C CYS A 163 -3.07 3.90 -9.04
N ASN A 164 -1.75 3.75 -8.94
CA ASN A 164 -0.83 4.52 -8.10
C ASN A 164 -0.19 5.71 -8.85
N HIS A 165 -0.93 6.39 -9.73
CA HIS A 165 -0.47 7.60 -10.41
C HIS A 165 -0.39 8.81 -9.43
N PRO A 166 0.67 9.64 -9.45
CA PRO A 166 0.86 10.77 -8.51
C PRO A 166 -0.18 11.89 -8.63
N ALA A 167 -0.78 12.13 -9.79
CA ALA A 167 -1.91 13.08 -9.90
C ALA A 167 -3.14 12.72 -9.04
N ARG A 168 -3.18 11.55 -8.40
CA ARG A 168 -4.18 11.23 -7.36
C ARG A 168 -3.88 11.85 -6.01
N ASP A 169 -2.64 12.27 -5.76
CA ASP A 169 -2.20 12.89 -4.51
C ASP A 169 -2.89 14.27 -4.30
N THR A 170 -3.33 14.90 -5.39
CA THR A 170 -3.99 16.22 -5.40
C THR A 170 -5.47 16.20 -5.06
N GLN A 171 -6.08 15.03 -4.82
CA GLN A 171 -7.38 14.97 -4.16
C GLN A 171 -7.17 14.78 -2.66
N PRO A 172 -7.38 15.82 -1.82
CA PRO A 172 -7.63 15.58 -0.42
C PRO A 172 -8.75 14.55 -0.35
N ARG A 173 -8.63 13.54 0.52
CA ARG A 173 -9.77 12.75 0.97
C ARG A 173 -10.84 13.74 1.49
N LYS A 174 -11.72 14.22 0.60
CA LYS A 174 -13.04 14.68 1.01
C LYS A 174 -13.67 13.44 1.61
N GLY A 175 -13.76 13.42 2.93
CA GLY A 175 -14.61 12.46 3.64
C GLY A 175 -16.01 12.57 3.04
N GLY A 176 -16.29 11.70 2.07
CA GLY A 176 -17.62 11.55 1.52
C GLY A 176 -18.44 10.87 2.60
N ALA A 177 -19.26 11.65 3.31
CA ALA A 177 -20.40 11.09 4.01
C ALA A 177 -21.20 10.21 3.03
N PRO A 178 -21.82 9.10 3.47
CA PRO A 178 -22.67 8.30 2.60
C PRO A 178 -23.79 9.21 2.09
N GLN A 179 -23.84 9.46 0.78
CA GLN A 179 -25.03 10.03 0.16
C GLN A 179 -26.12 8.97 0.23
N THR A 180 -26.96 9.09 1.25
CA THR A 180 -28.29 8.49 1.25
C THR A 180 -29.04 9.01 0.03
N SER A 181 -29.35 8.08 -0.86
CA SER A 181 -30.19 8.25 -2.05
C SER A 181 -31.47 9.03 -1.71
N PRO A 182 -31.90 10.04 -2.51
CA PRO A 182 -33.14 10.72 -2.26
C PRO A 182 -34.32 9.79 -2.55
N ALA A 183 -35.11 9.49 -1.52
CA ALA A 183 -36.39 8.82 -1.68
C ALA A 183 -37.32 9.66 -2.57
N HIS A 184 -37.85 9.04 -3.63
CA HIS A 184 -38.91 9.58 -4.46
C HIS A 184 -40.14 9.92 -3.60
N LEU A 185 -40.41 11.21 -3.39
CA LEU A 185 -41.65 11.71 -2.81
C LEU A 185 -42.73 11.77 -3.90
N SER A 186 -43.59 10.76 -3.94
CA SER A 186 -44.83 10.73 -4.73
C SER A 186 -45.85 11.71 -4.11
N PHE A 187 -46.14 12.81 -4.81
CA PHE A 187 -47.16 13.76 -4.40
C PHE A 187 -48.52 13.33 -4.96
N PHE A 188 -49.31 12.61 -4.16
CA PHE A 188 -50.71 12.34 -4.48
C PHE A 188 -51.56 13.60 -4.20
N VAL A 189 -52.09 14.24 -5.25
CA VAL A 189 -53.02 15.37 -5.13
C VAL A 189 -54.44 14.82 -4.92
N SER A 190 -55.00 15.01 -3.73
CA SER A 190 -56.42 14.75 -3.45
C SER A 190 -57.26 15.98 -3.80
N LEU A 191 -58.08 15.88 -4.86
CA LEU A 191 -59.07 16.90 -5.23
C LEU A 191 -60.38 16.61 -4.47
N LEU A 192 -60.69 17.43 -3.47
CA LEU A 192 -61.97 17.41 -2.75
C LEU A 192 -62.99 18.31 -3.47
N LEU A 193 -64.11 17.70 -3.87
CA LEU A 193 -65.32 18.34 -4.36
C LEU A 193 -65.98 19.19 -3.26
N THR A 194 -66.26 20.45 -3.54
CA THR A 194 -67.37 21.18 -2.89
C THR A 194 -68.25 21.78 -3.97
N ALA A 195 -69.42 21.18 -4.14
CA ALA A 195 -70.48 21.69 -4.98
C ALA A 195 -71.47 22.51 -4.15
N ARG A 196 -71.96 23.58 -4.81
CA ARG A 196 -73.25 24.28 -4.61
C ARG A 196 -73.25 25.38 -3.51
N LEU A 197 -73.95 26.51 -3.66
CA LEU A 197 -75.20 26.82 -4.37
C LEU A 197 -75.37 28.35 -4.49
N TRP A 198 -76.33 28.78 -5.35
CA TRP A 198 -76.88 30.13 -5.59
C TRP A 198 -76.22 30.88 -6.75
N GLY A 199 -76.92 31.41 -7.76
CA GLY A 199 -78.34 31.66 -7.97
C GLY A 199 -78.41 32.80 -9.00
N ALA A 200 -79.11 32.58 -10.11
CA ALA A 200 -79.18 33.47 -11.27
C ALA A 200 -79.61 34.91 -10.96
N THR A 201 -79.07 35.92 -11.67
CA THR A 201 -79.80 36.86 -12.58
C THR A 201 -78.95 38.05 -13.06
N LEU A 202 -79.02 38.31 -14.38
CA LEU A 202 -79.13 39.61 -15.10
C LEU A 202 -78.19 40.79 -14.78
N LEU A 203 -77.44 41.31 -15.78
CA LEU A 203 -77.77 42.53 -16.54
C LEU A 203 -76.71 42.90 -17.63
N CYS A 204 -77.18 43.63 -18.64
CA CYS A 204 -76.57 44.10 -19.89
C CYS A 204 -75.34 45.02 -19.78
N THR A 205 -74.48 45.00 -20.82
CA THR A 205 -74.40 46.01 -21.91
C THR A 205 -73.71 45.41 -23.12
#